data_AF-A0AAW5EJR4-F1
#
_entry.id   AF-A0AAW5EJR4-F1
#
_cell.length_a   1.000
_cell.length_b   1.000
_cell.length_c   1.000
_cell.angle_alpha   90.00
_cell.angle_beta   90.00
_cell.angle_gamma   90.00
#
_symmetry.space_group_name_H-M   'P 1'
#
loop_
_entity.id
_entity.type
_entity.pdbx_description
1 polymer ?
#
loop_
_entity_poly.entity_id
_entity_poly.type
_entity_poly.pdbx_seq_one_letter_code
_entity_poly.pdbx_strand_id
1 'polypeptide(L)'
;MALDEKIISYTENPSRELLSVASRTNIALNELDFHLLAFSTQYCLENTEWIKIAEKDLTLFEKDEVFLKEDLQIKQEYKIEIFHQTRQDKTANAIKLIANKNLTKIVAQINFNELKYHEKLAFELLQIIYKKMLK
;
A
#
# COMPACT_ATOMS: atom_id res chain seq x y z
N MET A 1 17.12 -17.67 9.99
CA MET A 1 17.47 -17.47 8.57
C MET A 1 17.18 -16.01 8.26
N ALA A 2 18.15 -15.27 7.73
CA ALA A 2 17.91 -13.90 7.27
C ALA A 2 17.29 -13.97 5.88
N LEU A 3 16.37 -13.04 5.57
CA LEU A 3 15.96 -12.81 4.19
C LEU A 3 17.11 -12.05 3.52
N ASP A 4 18.11 -12.77 2.99
CA ASP A 4 19.29 -12.16 2.37
C ASP A 4 18.96 -11.45 1.05
N GLU A 5 17.81 -11.78 0.43
CA GLU A 5 17.30 -11.13 -0.78
C GLU A 5 15.91 -10.54 -0.57
N LYS A 6 15.73 -9.32 -1.10
CA LYS A 6 14.43 -8.65 -1.17
C LYS A 6 13.53 -9.40 -2.15
N ILE A 7 12.29 -9.69 -1.75
CA ILE A 7 11.34 -10.41 -2.58
C ILE A 7 10.41 -9.41 -3.26
N ILE A 8 10.42 -9.40 -4.61
CA ILE A 8 9.43 -8.65 -5.39
C ILE A 8 8.24 -9.56 -5.69
N SER A 9 7.03 -9.12 -5.36
CA SER A 9 5.79 -9.85 -5.63
C SER A 9 4.72 -8.93 -6.21
N TYR A 10 3.83 -9.50 -7.02
CA TYR A 10 2.63 -8.86 -7.55
C TYR A 10 1.42 -9.53 -6.90
N THR A 11 0.56 -8.74 -6.27
CA THR A 11 -0.56 -9.28 -5.49
C THR A 11 -1.72 -8.31 -5.41
N GLU A 12 -2.93 -8.83 -5.33
CA GLU A 12 -4.14 -8.06 -5.02
C GLU A 12 -4.28 -7.82 -3.50
N ASN A 13 -3.56 -8.59 -2.68
CA ASN A 13 -3.65 -8.52 -1.23
C ASN A 13 -2.25 -8.65 -0.58
N PRO A 14 -1.58 -7.52 -0.31
CA PRO A 14 -0.25 -7.50 0.30
C PRO A 14 -0.18 -8.25 1.65
N SER A 15 -1.23 -8.17 2.46
CA SER A 15 -1.28 -8.85 3.76
C SER A 15 -1.26 -10.38 3.63
N ARG A 16 -1.99 -10.93 2.64
CA ARG A 16 -1.97 -12.37 2.34
C ARG A 16 -0.63 -12.80 1.78
N GLU A 17 -0.02 -11.97 0.93
CA GLU A 17 1.29 -12.27 0.37
C GLU A 17 2.36 -12.29 1.46
N LEU A 18 2.36 -11.34 2.41
CA LEU A 18 3.26 -11.38 3.57
C LEU A 18 3.11 -12.69 4.37
N LEU A 19 1.88 -13.15 4.60
CA LEU A 19 1.62 -14.40 5.31
C LEU A 19 2.16 -15.62 4.56
N SER A 20 2.01 -15.64 3.23
CA SER A 20 2.59 -16.65 2.35
C SER A 20 4.12 -16.66 2.44
N VAL A 21 4.75 -15.48 2.42
CA VAL A 21 6.21 -15.34 2.54
C VAL A 21 6.70 -15.78 3.91
N ALA A 22 6.05 -15.37 4.99
CA ALA A 22 6.36 -15.82 6.36
C ALA A 22 6.37 -17.34 6.45
N SER A 23 5.32 -17.98 5.90
CA SER A 23 5.14 -19.43 5.97
C SER A 23 6.21 -20.21 5.20
N ARG A 24 6.62 -19.72 4.01
CA ARG A 24 7.63 -20.42 3.18
C ARG A 24 9.08 -20.15 3.60
N THR A 25 9.33 -19.03 4.29
CA THR A 25 10.70 -18.63 4.71
C THR A 25 10.98 -18.95 6.18
N ASN A 26 9.97 -19.40 6.93
CA ASN A 26 10.04 -19.63 8.38
C ASN A 26 10.50 -18.39 9.17
N ILE A 27 10.17 -17.20 8.66
CA ILE A 27 10.37 -15.90 9.32
C ILE A 27 9.04 -15.50 9.95
N ALA A 28 9.07 -14.99 11.18
CA ALA A 28 7.86 -14.57 11.85
C ALA A 28 7.24 -13.36 11.13
N LEU A 29 5.91 -13.32 11.03
CA LEU A 29 5.19 -12.27 10.29
C LEU A 29 5.50 -10.86 10.82
N ASN A 30 5.77 -10.72 12.13
CA ASN A 30 6.15 -9.45 12.76
C ASN A 30 7.57 -8.99 12.42
N GLU A 31 8.38 -9.84 11.79
CA GLU A 31 9.71 -9.51 11.29
C GLU A 31 9.71 -9.25 9.77
N LEU A 32 8.55 -9.29 9.12
CA LEU A 32 8.40 -8.97 7.71
C LEU A 32 7.62 -7.68 7.54
N ASP A 33 8.09 -6.85 6.63
CA ASP A 33 7.38 -5.68 6.18
C ASP A 33 7.55 -5.53 4.66
N PHE A 34 6.83 -4.62 4.04
CA PHE A 34 6.91 -4.38 2.61
C PHE A 34 6.97 -2.90 2.24
N HIS A 35 7.51 -2.62 1.06
CA HIS A 35 7.31 -1.36 0.37
C HIS A 35 6.34 -1.56 -0.78
N LEU A 36 5.38 -0.65 -0.93
CA LEU A 36 4.60 -0.53 -2.15
C LEU A 36 5.45 0.21 -3.20
N LEU A 37 5.76 -0.48 -4.31
CA LEU A 37 6.57 0.08 -5.39
C LEU A 37 5.72 0.67 -6.52
N ALA A 38 4.63 0.00 -6.85
CA ALA A 38 3.70 0.44 -7.89
C ALA A 38 2.35 -0.23 -7.68
N PHE A 39 1.31 0.31 -8.33
CA PHE A 39 0.02 -0.33 -8.44
C PHE A 39 -0.52 -0.18 -9.86
N SER A 40 -1.37 -1.11 -10.25
CA SER A 40 -2.05 -1.13 -11.54
C SER A 40 -3.55 -1.23 -11.28
N THR A 41 -4.30 -0.26 -11.78
CA THR A 41 -5.76 -0.24 -11.67
C THR A 41 -6.38 -0.74 -12.96
N GLN A 42 -7.39 -1.59 -12.83
CA GLN A 42 -8.23 -2.07 -13.92
C GLN A 42 -9.68 -1.81 -13.53
N TYR A 43 -10.53 -1.55 -14.51
CA TYR A 43 -11.97 -1.46 -14.30
C TYR A 43 -12.74 -2.22 -15.37
N CYS A 44 -13.97 -2.59 -15.04
CA CYS A 44 -14.92 -3.20 -15.95
C CYS A 44 -16.25 -2.48 -15.79
N LEU A 45 -16.93 -2.28 -16.92
CA LEU A 45 -18.31 -1.80 -17.00
C LEU A 45 -19.07 -2.83 -17.85
N GLU A 46 -20.35 -3.01 -17.56
CA GLU A 46 -21.28 -3.87 -18.32
C GLU A 46 -20.78 -5.32 -18.46
N ASN A 47 -19.96 -5.79 -17.50
CA ASN A 47 -19.35 -7.12 -17.46
C ASN A 47 -18.63 -7.53 -18.77
N THR A 48 -18.09 -6.58 -19.52
CA THR A 48 -17.47 -6.87 -20.82
C THR A 48 -16.03 -7.35 -20.65
N GLU A 49 -15.10 -6.42 -20.43
CA GLU A 49 -13.66 -6.70 -20.35
C GLU A 49 -12.98 -5.78 -19.33
N TRP A 50 -11.93 -6.29 -18.69
CA TRP A 50 -11.10 -5.52 -17.77
C TRP A 50 -10.15 -4.61 -18.54
N ILE A 51 -10.36 -3.29 -18.38
CA ILE A 51 -9.56 -2.26 -19.03
C ILE A 51 -8.53 -1.73 -18.03
N LYS A 52 -7.25 -1.81 -18.39
CA LYS A 52 -6.18 -1.18 -17.61
C LYS A 52 -6.19 0.33 -17.83
N ILE A 53 -6.22 1.08 -16.74
CA ILE A 53 -6.23 2.55 -16.77
C ILE A 53 -4.88 3.09 -16.32
N ALA A 54 -4.39 4.12 -17.00
CA ALA A 54 -3.16 4.80 -16.60
C ALA A 54 -3.43 5.74 -15.42
N GLU A 55 -2.40 6.01 -14.61
CA GLU A 55 -2.53 6.82 -13.40
C GLU A 55 -3.11 8.22 -13.66
N LYS A 56 -2.68 8.87 -14.74
CA LYS A 56 -3.19 10.18 -15.17
C LYS A 56 -4.69 10.19 -15.51
N ASP A 57 -5.24 9.03 -15.86
CA ASP A 57 -6.62 8.88 -16.30
C ASP A 57 -7.54 8.40 -15.16
N LEU A 58 -7.02 8.18 -13.94
CA LEU A 58 -7.81 7.79 -12.76
C LEU A 58 -8.87 8.83 -12.37
N THR A 59 -8.73 10.07 -12.82
CA THR A 59 -9.75 11.13 -12.71
C THR A 59 -11.08 10.74 -13.35
N LEU A 60 -11.11 9.70 -14.19
CA LEU A 60 -12.35 9.07 -14.67
C LEU A 60 -13.28 8.68 -13.51
N PHE A 61 -12.74 8.18 -12.39
CA PHE A 61 -13.53 7.77 -11.24
C PHE A 61 -14.00 8.94 -10.37
N GLU A 62 -13.58 10.17 -10.67
CA GLU A 62 -14.10 11.38 -10.02
C GLU A 62 -15.40 11.87 -10.70
N LYS A 63 -15.77 11.29 -11.85
CA LYS A 63 -17.00 11.63 -12.57
C LYS A 63 -18.14 10.77 -12.06
N ASP A 64 -19.17 11.41 -11.50
CA ASP A 64 -20.38 10.74 -10.99
C ASP A 64 -21.03 9.82 -12.05
N GLU A 65 -21.01 10.22 -13.32
CA GLU A 65 -21.54 9.44 -14.45
C GLU A 65 -20.90 8.04 -14.61
N VAL A 66 -19.67 7.88 -14.10
CA VAL A 66 -18.94 6.62 -14.13
C VAL A 66 -18.97 5.98 -12.75
N PHE A 67 -18.66 6.76 -11.70
CA PHE A 67 -18.52 6.23 -10.34
C PHE A 67 -19.83 5.69 -9.75
N LEU A 68 -20.98 6.26 -10.15
CA LEU A 68 -22.29 5.85 -9.65
C LEU A 68 -22.92 4.72 -10.47
N LYS A 69 -22.23 4.19 -11.48
CA LYS A 69 -22.70 3.03 -12.24
C LYS A 69 -22.66 1.77 -11.37
N GLU A 70 -23.80 1.10 -11.21
CA GLU A 70 -23.94 -0.08 -10.33
C GLU A 70 -23.10 -1.28 -10.80
N ASP A 71 -22.80 -1.34 -12.08
CA ASP A 71 -22.00 -2.37 -12.74
C ASP A 71 -20.50 -2.03 -12.81
N LEU A 72 -20.08 -0.89 -12.24
CA LEU A 72 -18.67 -0.54 -12.14
C LEU A 72 -17.95 -1.49 -11.19
N GLN A 73 -16.99 -2.23 -11.75
CA GLN A 73 -16.05 -3.05 -10.98
C GLN A 73 -14.66 -2.48 -11.10
N ILE A 74 -13.94 -2.38 -9.98
CA ILE A 74 -12.56 -1.90 -9.93
C ILE A 74 -11.68 -2.98 -9.29
N LYS A 75 -10.54 -3.24 -9.90
CA LYS A 75 -9.53 -4.16 -9.42
C LYS A 75 -8.18 -3.49 -9.40
N GLN A 76 -7.39 -3.78 -8.37
CA GLN A 76 -6.04 -3.26 -8.23
C GLN A 76 -5.05 -4.40 -7.96
N GLU A 77 -3.92 -4.33 -8.64
CA GLU A 77 -2.77 -5.20 -8.41
C GLU A 77 -1.61 -4.35 -7.92
N TYR A 78 -0.94 -4.82 -6.87
CA TYR A 78 0.14 -4.11 -6.18
C TYR A 78 1.46 -4.82 -6.42
N LYS A 79 2.46 -4.05 -6.85
CA LYS A 79 3.85 -4.50 -6.87
C LYS A 79 4.49 -4.13 -5.53
N ILE A 80 4.86 -5.13 -4.74
CA ILE A 80 5.44 -4.95 -3.41
C ILE A 80 6.86 -5.52 -3.34
N GLU A 81 7.70 -4.88 -2.53
CA GLU A 81 9.02 -5.37 -2.13
C GLU A 81 8.95 -5.79 -0.67
N ILE A 82 9.04 -7.09 -0.40
CA ILE A 82 9.03 -7.65 0.96
C ILE A 82 10.46 -7.78 1.47
N PHE A 83 10.68 -7.35 2.71
CA PHE A 83 11.98 -7.34 3.36
C PHE A 83 11.89 -7.75 4.84
N HIS A 84 13.03 -8.17 5.40
CA HIS A 84 13.16 -8.45 6.83
C HIS A 84 13.35 -7.16 7.61
N GLN A 85 12.41 -6.87 8.52
CA GLN A 85 12.43 -5.68 9.35
C GLN A 85 13.31 -5.92 10.59
N THR A 86 14.61 -5.65 10.45
CA THR A 86 15.60 -5.84 11.53
C THR A 86 15.66 -4.70 12.54
N ARG A 87 14.99 -3.57 12.27
CA ARG A 87 14.99 -2.38 13.14
C ARG A 87 13.59 -1.80 13.29
N GLN A 88 13.26 -1.36 14.51
CA GLN A 88 12.10 -0.50 14.75
C GLN A 88 12.22 0.77 13.91
N ASP A 89 11.19 1.00 13.10
CA ASP A 89 11.08 2.18 12.26
C ASP A 89 10.83 3.41 13.15
N LYS A 90 11.89 4.22 13.35
CA LYS A 90 11.83 5.44 14.18
C LYS A 90 10.87 6.46 13.58
N THR A 91 10.74 6.47 12.26
CA THR A 91 9.85 7.37 11.52
C THR A 91 8.40 6.97 11.77
N ALA A 92 8.09 5.67 11.71
CA ALA A 92 6.75 5.15 12.01
C ALA A 92 6.25 5.52 13.41
N ASN A 93 7.14 5.62 14.40
CA ASN A 93 6.74 6.02 15.76
C ASN A 93 6.40 7.52 15.88
N ALA A 94 7.07 8.37 15.10
CA ALA A 94 6.84 9.81 15.11
C ALA A 94 5.62 10.24 14.29
N ILE A 95 5.03 9.34 13.49
CA ILE A 95 3.91 9.63 12.59
C ILE A 95 2.69 8.80 12.98
N LYS A 96 1.63 9.49 13.38
CA LYS A 96 0.32 8.88 13.63
C LYS A 96 -0.63 9.17 12.48
N LEU A 97 -1.10 8.14 11.79
CA LEU A 97 -2.14 8.28 10.77
C LEU A 97 -3.54 8.07 11.37
N ILE A 98 -4.39 9.07 11.21
CA ILE A 98 -5.78 9.09 11.67
C ILE A 98 -6.68 9.12 10.44
N ALA A 99 -7.54 8.13 10.28
CA ALA A 99 -8.56 8.11 9.24
C ALA A 99 -9.93 8.45 9.84
N ASN A 100 -10.80 9.11 9.07
CA ASN A 100 -12.20 9.26 9.47
C ASN A 100 -12.95 7.92 9.37
N LYS A 101 -14.13 7.84 10.00
CA LYS A 101 -14.96 6.63 10.03
C LYS A 101 -15.28 6.06 8.63
N ASN A 102 -15.41 6.96 7.65
CA ASN A 102 -15.76 6.59 6.27
C ASN A 102 -14.53 6.31 5.39
N LEU A 103 -13.31 6.37 5.95
CA LEU A 103 -12.04 6.15 5.25
C LEU A 103 -11.78 7.06 4.04
N THR A 104 -12.52 8.17 3.91
CA THR A 104 -12.38 9.15 2.82
C THR A 104 -11.32 10.23 3.10
N LYS A 105 -10.80 10.30 4.32
CA LYS A 105 -9.79 11.28 4.73
C LYS A 105 -8.77 10.65 5.65
N ILE A 106 -7.49 10.79 5.31
CA ILE A 106 -6.35 10.42 6.14
C ILE A 106 -5.65 11.71 6.58
N VAL A 107 -5.38 11.84 7.87
CA VAL A 107 -4.61 12.93 8.48
C VAL A 107 -3.36 12.34 9.10
N ALA A 108 -2.19 12.86 8.72
CA ALA A 108 -0.92 12.52 9.34
C ALA A 108 -0.59 13.54 10.45
N GLN A 109 -0.53 13.07 11.68
CA GLN A 109 -0.04 13.85 12.81
C GLN A 109 1.43 13.50 13.04
N ILE A 110 2.31 14.50 12.98
CA ILE A 110 3.76 14.32 13.03
C ILE A 110 4.33 14.95 14.31
N ASN A 111 5.09 14.18 15.08
CA ASN A 111 5.83 14.66 16.23
C ASN A 111 7.24 15.09 15.83
N PHE A 112 7.44 16.39 15.62
CA PHE A 112 8.72 16.96 15.20
C PHE A 112 9.87 16.77 16.21
N ASN A 113 9.58 16.52 17.49
CA ASN A 113 10.62 16.30 18.50
C ASN A 113 11.28 14.92 18.37
N GLU A 114 10.54 13.94 17.84
CA GLU A 114 11.00 12.56 17.66
C GLU A 114 11.48 12.32 16.22
N LEU A 115 11.05 13.14 15.27
CA LEU A 115 11.41 13.03 13.87
C LEU A 115 12.80 13.60 13.60
N LYS A 116 13.69 12.76 13.07
CA LYS A 116 15.00 13.19 12.59
C LYS A 116 15.00 13.22 11.07
N TYR A 117 15.48 14.31 10.49
CA TYR A 117 15.67 14.38 9.06
C TYR A 117 16.68 13.32 8.60
N HIS A 118 16.33 12.66 7.50
CA HIS A 118 17.22 11.83 6.70
C HIS A 118 16.72 11.85 5.26
N GLU A 119 17.56 11.40 4.32
CA GLU A 119 17.28 11.49 2.89
C GLU A 119 16.05 10.66 2.45
N LYS A 120 15.72 9.61 3.19
CA LYS A 120 14.62 8.68 2.86
C LYS A 120 13.28 9.05 3.50
N LEU A 121 13.21 10.17 4.22
CA LEU A 121 12.07 10.50 5.08
C LEU A 121 10.78 10.65 4.29
N ALA A 122 10.85 11.30 3.13
CA ALA A 122 9.71 11.43 2.23
C ALA A 122 9.20 10.08 1.74
N PHE A 123 10.09 9.16 1.41
CA PHE A 123 9.74 7.81 0.99
C PHE A 123 9.10 7.02 2.13
N GLU A 124 9.68 7.03 3.33
CA GLU A 124 9.12 6.35 4.52
C GLU A 124 7.71 6.88 4.87
N LEU A 125 7.52 8.20 4.81
CA LEU A 125 6.21 8.84 4.97
C LEU A 125 5.18 8.32 3.97
N LEU A 126 5.53 8.26 2.69
CA LEU A 126 4.66 7.73 1.64
C LEU A 126 4.32 6.25 1.89
N GLN A 127 5.30 5.43 2.29
CA GLN A 127 5.06 4.03 2.61
C GLN A 127 4.09 3.84 3.77
N ILE A 128 4.21 4.67 4.82
CA ILE A 128 3.28 4.67 5.95
C ILE A 128 1.85 5.02 5.49
N ILE A 129 1.70 6.01 4.60
CA ILE A 129 0.41 6.39 4.03
C ILE A 129 -0.17 5.27 3.15
N TYR A 130 0.61 4.72 2.23
CA TYR A 130 0.17 3.64 1.34
C TYR A 130 -0.29 2.41 2.11
N LYS A 131 0.47 1.99 3.13
CA LYS A 131 0.07 0.87 4.00
C LYS A 131 -1.23 1.13 4.73
N LYS A 132 -1.54 2.39 5.05
CA LYS A 132 -2.81 2.77 5.69
C LYS A 132 -3.97 2.77 4.71
N MET A 133 -3.75 3.07 3.43
CA MET A 133 -4.78 3.02 2.37
C MET A 133 -5.16 1.58 2.00
N LEU A 134 -4.24 0.62 2.20
CA LEU A 134 -4.44 -0.80 1.89
C LEU A 134 -5.10 -1.61 3.03
N LYS A 135 -5.27 -1.01 4.22
CA LYS A 135 -5.83 -1.63 5.43
C LYS A 135 -7.26 -1.17 5.67
#